data_AF-A0A2M9K202-F1
#
_entry.id   AF-A0A2M9K202-F1
#
_cell.length_a   1.000
_cell.length_b   1.000
_cell.length_c   1.000
_cell.angle_alpha   90.00
_cell.angle_beta   90.00
_cell.angle_gamma   90.00
#
_symmetry.space_group_name_H-M   'P 1'
#
loop_
_entity.id
_entity.type
_entity.pdbx_description
1 polymer ?
#
loop_
_entity_poly.entity_id
_entity_poly.type
_entity_poly.pdbx_seq_one_letter_code
_entity_poly.pdbx_strand_id
1 'polypeptide(L)'
;MTERGGQARRHPWLWGAVLLVLVAAWACGRSGDTGADGTGGAKATTGTPGKPDVSAHPSRTPTPSHAPKPSPSSPATPSVPSGKYDPAAYAPQVRSRAAEAGVSPQLLMAILYDESYKPHDPALERAWQRYKPGAAFGIANMHRAAFDETKRGRPFAGRRWEELPDDRDLAVRAAAWYLHDLARQLPAHPAGPYDREELLALGYNTGAGNMQAFARGAKPGSQAADYLARLRSNWDKAGRSASRTGGN
;
A
#
# COMPACT_ATOMS: atom_id res chain seq x y z
N MET A 1 -38.05 -36.16 20.03
CA MET A 1 -38.94 -35.00 19.80
C MET A 1 -38.81 -34.08 21.00
N THR A 2 -38.41 -32.81 20.95
CA THR A 2 -38.26 -31.83 19.86
C THR A 2 -37.36 -30.70 20.38
N GLU A 3 -36.53 -30.12 19.50
CA GLU A 3 -35.75 -28.90 19.72
C GLU A 3 -36.60 -27.64 19.95
N ARG A 4 -35.98 -26.63 20.60
CA ARG A 4 -35.90 -25.19 20.24
C ARG A 4 -35.31 -24.46 21.47
N GLY A 5 -34.34 -23.56 21.41
CA GLY A 5 -33.76 -22.77 20.33
C GLY A 5 -33.27 -21.47 20.97
N GLY A 6 -32.05 -21.46 21.51
CA GLY A 6 -31.47 -20.29 22.16
C GLY A 6 -30.91 -19.31 21.14
N GLN A 7 -31.66 -18.25 20.84
CA GLN A 7 -31.15 -17.10 20.07
C GLN A 7 -30.10 -16.35 20.90
N ALA A 8 -28.82 -16.58 20.61
CA ALA A 8 -27.74 -15.72 21.05
C ALA A 8 -27.81 -14.38 20.29
N ARG A 9 -28.10 -13.30 21.02
CA ARG A 9 -28.11 -11.92 20.54
C ARG A 9 -26.72 -11.54 20.02
N ARG A 10 -26.63 -11.25 18.72
CA ARG A 10 -25.45 -10.68 18.07
C ARG A 10 -25.37 -9.19 18.40
N HIS A 11 -24.36 -8.79 19.17
CA HIS A 11 -24.08 -7.37 19.40
C HIS A 11 -23.37 -6.75 18.18
N PRO A 12 -23.87 -5.63 17.63
CA PRO A 12 -23.28 -4.97 16.48
C PRO A 12 -22.02 -4.17 16.86
N TRP A 13 -20.96 -4.51 16.13
CA TRP A 13 -19.73 -3.79 15.79
C TRP A 13 -19.54 -2.34 16.26
N LEU A 14 -18.50 -2.14 17.08
CA LEU A 14 -17.89 -0.86 17.45
C LEU A 14 -16.90 -0.40 16.38
N TRP A 15 -17.21 0.74 15.75
CA TRP A 15 -16.31 1.53 14.93
C TRP A 15 -15.61 2.57 15.83
N GLY A 16 -14.28 2.58 15.92
CA GLY A 16 -13.54 3.69 16.53
C GLY A 16 -12.16 3.32 17.08
N ALA A 17 -11.13 4.03 16.63
CA ALA A 17 -9.69 3.86 16.91
C ALA A 17 -9.08 2.59 16.29
N VAL A 18 -8.02 2.65 15.47
CA VAL A 18 -6.70 3.16 15.83
C VAL A 18 -6.03 3.81 14.61
N LEU A 19 -5.49 5.00 14.87
CA LEU A 19 -4.57 5.78 14.04
C LEU A 19 -3.40 6.10 14.97
N LEU A 20 -2.17 6.11 14.44
CA LEU A 20 -0.88 6.44 15.08
C LEU A 20 -0.28 5.43 16.06
N VAL A 21 0.79 4.75 15.63
CA VAL A 21 2.18 5.05 16.05
C VAL A 21 3.11 4.61 14.91
N LEU A 22 3.95 5.52 14.39
CA LEU A 22 5.35 5.31 14.01
C LEU A 22 5.93 6.62 13.41
N VAL A 23 6.06 7.64 14.26
CA VAL A 23 7.11 8.67 14.15
C VAL A 23 7.73 8.77 15.54
N ALA A 24 8.78 7.99 15.81
CA ALA A 24 9.73 8.20 16.91
C ALA A 24 10.80 7.09 16.90
N ALA A 25 11.70 7.08 15.90
CA ALA A 25 13.00 6.41 16.00
C ALA A 25 14.01 6.88 14.93
N TRP A 26 13.98 8.17 14.57
CA TRP A 26 15.06 8.77 13.78
C TRP A 26 15.32 10.21 14.27
N ALA A 27 15.76 10.33 15.53
CA ALA A 27 16.33 11.55 16.08
C ALA A 27 16.93 11.26 17.46
N CYS A 28 18.07 10.59 17.50
CA CYS A 28 19.03 10.68 18.60
C CYS A 28 20.37 10.17 18.07
N GLY A 29 21.21 11.10 17.61
CA GLY A 29 22.51 10.75 17.05
C GLY A 29 23.23 11.86 16.29
N ARG A 30 23.11 13.13 16.68
CA ARG A 30 24.19 14.12 16.46
C ARG A 30 24.03 15.32 17.39
N SER A 31 24.77 15.28 18.50
CA SER A 31 25.01 16.42 19.38
C SER A 31 26.05 17.38 18.78
N GLY A 32 25.85 18.68 19.05
CA GLY A 32 26.87 19.74 19.19
C GLY A 32 27.65 20.16 17.93
N ASP A 33 27.99 21.41 17.68
CA ASP A 33 27.99 22.61 18.53
C ASP A 33 28.01 23.90 17.69
N THR A 34 27.49 24.93 18.37
CA THR A 34 27.54 26.40 18.27
C THR A 34 28.50 27.13 17.30
N GLY A 35 28.02 28.29 16.82
CA GLY A 35 28.84 29.38 16.31
C GLY A 35 27.99 30.54 15.77
N ALA A 36 28.00 31.68 16.47
CA ALA A 36 27.11 32.83 16.30
C ALA A 36 27.68 33.94 15.39
N ASP A 37 26.77 34.85 15.02
CA ASP A 37 26.90 36.29 14.72
C ASP A 37 27.66 36.79 13.47
N GLY A 38 27.01 37.72 12.76
CA GLY A 38 27.63 38.50 11.67
C GLY A 38 26.65 39.37 10.88
N THR A 39 26.38 40.55 11.40
CA THR A 39 25.48 41.63 10.95
C THR A 39 25.90 42.34 9.65
N GLY A 40 24.92 42.91 8.92
CA GLY A 40 25.09 44.01 7.95
C GLY A 40 24.41 43.72 6.60
N GLY A 41 23.66 44.59 5.92
CA GLY A 41 23.33 46.00 6.07
C GLY A 41 22.72 46.48 4.73
N ALA A 42 21.58 47.15 4.82
CA ALA A 42 20.88 48.05 3.87
C ALA A 42 21.30 48.17 2.37
N LYS A 43 20.32 48.19 1.46
CA LYS A 43 19.62 49.40 0.91
C LYS A 43 19.16 49.23 -0.56
N ALA A 44 17.99 49.80 -0.85
CA ALA A 44 17.27 49.83 -2.12
C ALA A 44 17.82 50.83 -3.17
N THR A 45 17.43 50.65 -4.45
CA THR A 45 16.83 51.65 -5.41
C THR A 45 16.84 51.11 -6.86
N THR A 46 15.68 50.82 -7.47
CA THR A 46 14.97 51.54 -8.57
C THR A 46 15.76 51.88 -9.84
N GLY A 47 15.24 51.47 -11.02
CA GLY A 47 15.62 52.04 -12.33
C GLY A 47 15.14 51.27 -13.58
N THR A 48 13.92 51.56 -14.05
CA THR A 48 13.42 51.43 -15.45
C THR A 48 13.13 52.89 -15.88
N PRO A 49 13.23 53.39 -17.15
CA PRO A 49 12.75 52.76 -18.39
C PRO A 49 13.50 53.11 -19.71
N GLY A 50 13.15 52.42 -20.81
CA GLY A 50 13.55 52.85 -22.16
C GLY A 50 13.03 51.97 -23.32
N LYS A 51 12.02 52.49 -24.05
CA LYS A 51 11.62 52.19 -25.45
C LYS A 51 11.22 53.57 -26.04
N PRO A 52 11.24 53.86 -27.37
CA PRO A 52 10.80 53.05 -28.53
C PRO A 52 11.90 52.98 -29.63
N ASP A 53 11.82 52.18 -30.70
CA ASP A 53 11.09 52.50 -31.93
C ASP A 53 10.97 51.30 -32.91
N VAL A 54 10.11 51.50 -33.89
CA VAL A 54 9.42 50.69 -34.88
C VAL A 54 10.32 50.22 -36.04
N SER A 55 10.12 48.97 -36.53
CA SER A 55 9.76 48.69 -37.95
C SER A 55 9.93 47.23 -38.38
N ALA A 56 8.91 46.79 -39.12
CA ALA A 56 8.91 45.89 -40.28
C ALA A 56 9.02 44.36 -40.08
N HIS A 57 7.86 43.74 -40.37
CA HIS A 57 7.66 42.34 -40.76
C HIS A 57 8.39 41.99 -42.08
N PRO A 58 8.74 40.70 -42.26
CA PRO A 58 8.03 39.95 -43.29
C PRO A 58 7.51 38.57 -42.87
N SER A 59 6.37 38.25 -43.49
CA SER A 59 5.60 37.01 -43.64
C SER A 59 6.23 35.70 -43.18
N ARG A 60 5.56 35.04 -42.21
CA ARG A 60 5.76 33.63 -41.86
C ARG A 60 4.80 32.75 -42.68
N THR A 61 5.37 31.76 -43.35
CA THR A 61 4.72 30.60 -43.96
C THR A 61 4.02 29.74 -42.90
N PRO A 62 2.82 29.18 -43.15
CA PRO A 62 2.15 28.32 -42.18
C PRO A 62 2.77 26.92 -42.17
N THR A 63 3.37 26.54 -41.04
CA THR A 63 3.77 25.16 -40.74
C THR A 63 2.53 24.30 -40.48
N PRO A 64 2.41 23.09 -41.07
CA PRO A 64 1.27 22.23 -40.82
C PRO A 64 1.29 21.69 -39.38
N SER A 65 0.20 21.94 -38.66
CA SER A 65 -0.07 21.46 -37.31
C SER A 65 -0.20 19.94 -37.31
N HIS A 66 0.78 19.23 -36.76
CA HIS A 66 0.65 17.80 -36.48
C HIS A 66 -0.36 17.59 -35.34
N ALA A 67 -1.45 16.90 -35.66
CA ALA A 67 -2.45 16.44 -34.73
C ALA A 67 -1.82 15.53 -33.65
N PRO A 68 -2.24 15.62 -32.37
CA PRO A 68 -1.77 14.70 -31.35
C PRO A 68 -2.28 13.30 -31.65
N LYS A 69 -1.33 12.36 -31.81
CA LYS A 69 -1.59 10.92 -31.86
C LYS A 69 -2.37 10.49 -30.61
N PRO A 70 -3.42 9.67 -30.71
CA PRO A 70 -4.08 9.10 -29.54
C PRO A 70 -3.10 8.18 -28.81
N SER A 71 -2.85 8.48 -27.54
CA SER A 71 -2.13 7.60 -26.61
C SER A 71 -2.85 6.24 -26.52
N PRO A 72 -2.12 5.11 -26.44
CA PRO A 72 -2.75 3.81 -26.26
C PRO A 72 -3.43 3.77 -24.89
N SER A 73 -4.75 3.60 -24.91
CA SER A 73 -5.55 3.36 -23.70
C SER A 73 -5.05 2.10 -23.01
N SER A 74 -4.66 2.24 -21.74
CA SER A 74 -4.46 1.08 -20.85
C SER A 74 -5.68 0.18 -20.88
N PRO A 75 -5.53 -1.16 -20.91
CA PRO A 75 -6.68 -2.06 -20.87
C PRO A 75 -7.46 -1.83 -19.58
N ALA A 76 -8.75 -1.53 -19.73
CA ALA A 76 -9.68 -1.41 -18.62
C ALA A 76 -9.73 -2.75 -17.86
N THR A 77 -9.36 -2.72 -16.58
CA THR A 77 -9.52 -3.84 -15.67
C THR A 77 -11.01 -4.19 -15.56
N PRO A 78 -11.42 -5.46 -15.66
CA PRO A 78 -12.82 -5.83 -15.54
C PRO A 78 -13.34 -5.43 -14.15
N SER A 79 -14.35 -4.55 -14.12
CA SER A 79 -15.08 -4.21 -12.91
C SER A 79 -15.84 -5.45 -12.43
N VAL A 80 -15.36 -6.07 -11.35
CA VAL A 80 -16.05 -7.20 -10.71
C VAL A 80 -17.35 -6.69 -10.06
N PRO A 81 -18.46 -7.48 -10.07
CA PRO A 81 -19.79 -7.02 -9.68
C PRO A 81 -19.85 -6.54 -8.23
N SER A 82 -20.88 -5.75 -7.93
CA SER A 82 -21.29 -5.26 -6.61
C SER A 82 -21.77 -6.37 -5.66
N GLY A 83 -20.93 -7.39 -5.45
CA GLY A 83 -21.09 -8.44 -4.45
C GLY A 83 -20.16 -8.22 -3.25
N LYS A 84 -20.42 -8.94 -2.15
CA LYS A 84 -19.48 -8.98 -1.02
C LYS A 84 -18.09 -9.38 -1.52
N TYR A 85 -17.08 -8.60 -1.14
CA TYR A 85 -15.69 -8.91 -1.44
C TYR A 85 -15.34 -10.32 -0.94
N ASP A 86 -14.85 -11.16 -1.85
CA ASP A 86 -14.31 -12.49 -1.54
C ASP A 86 -12.85 -12.58 -2.05
N PRO A 87 -11.86 -12.70 -1.15
CA PRO A 87 -10.46 -12.88 -1.52
C PRO A 87 -10.23 -14.06 -2.49
N ALA A 88 -11.03 -15.13 -2.41
CA ALA A 88 -10.88 -16.29 -3.29
C ALA A 88 -11.02 -15.94 -4.78
N ALA A 89 -11.81 -14.91 -5.11
CA ALA A 89 -12.01 -14.44 -6.48
C ALA A 89 -10.72 -13.88 -7.12
N TYR A 90 -9.71 -13.54 -6.31
CA TYR A 90 -8.43 -13.00 -6.77
C TYR A 90 -7.31 -14.04 -6.82
N ALA A 91 -7.62 -15.34 -6.67
CA ALA A 91 -6.62 -16.40 -6.72
C ALA A 91 -5.75 -16.38 -7.99
N PRO A 92 -6.27 -16.13 -9.21
CA PRO A 92 -5.42 -15.98 -10.40
C PRO A 92 -4.40 -14.84 -10.30
N GLN A 93 -4.83 -13.67 -9.84
CA GLN A 93 -3.98 -12.49 -9.63
C GLN A 93 -2.95 -12.78 -8.55
N VAL A 94 -3.36 -13.37 -7.43
CA VAL A 94 -2.45 -13.75 -6.33
C VAL A 94 -1.34 -14.66 -6.83
N ARG A 95 -1.67 -15.72 -7.60
CA ARG A 95 -0.63 -16.60 -8.16
C ARG A 95 0.32 -15.85 -9.09
N SER A 96 -0.23 -15.06 -10.01
CA SER A 96 0.56 -14.31 -10.99
C SER A 96 1.51 -13.32 -10.30
N ARG A 97 1.00 -12.52 -9.36
CA ARG A 97 1.78 -11.49 -8.67
C ARG A 97 2.73 -12.06 -7.63
N ALA A 98 2.37 -13.15 -6.96
CA ALA A 98 3.27 -13.85 -6.05
C ALA A 98 4.46 -14.45 -6.82
N ALA A 99 4.22 -15.04 -7.99
CA ALA A 99 5.28 -15.52 -8.87
C ALA A 99 6.16 -14.37 -9.38
N GLU A 100 5.56 -13.25 -9.82
CA GLU A 100 6.27 -12.04 -10.25
C GLU A 100 7.23 -11.52 -9.17
N ALA A 101 6.80 -11.50 -7.92
CA ALA A 101 7.58 -11.01 -6.79
C ALA A 101 8.44 -12.08 -6.09
N GLY A 102 8.33 -13.36 -6.48
CA GLY A 102 9.05 -14.47 -5.82
C GLY A 102 8.63 -14.68 -4.35
N VAL A 103 7.34 -14.57 -4.04
CA VAL A 103 6.78 -14.77 -2.70
C VAL A 103 5.76 -15.92 -2.67
N SER A 104 5.41 -16.40 -1.48
CA SER A 104 4.41 -17.47 -1.33
C SER A 104 3.00 -16.97 -1.73
N PRO A 105 2.33 -17.60 -2.72
CA PRO A 105 0.96 -17.25 -3.06
C PRO A 105 -0.03 -17.56 -1.92
N GLN A 106 0.28 -18.55 -1.08
CA GLN A 106 -0.53 -18.86 0.10
C GLN A 106 -0.44 -17.75 1.15
N LEU A 107 0.78 -17.23 1.42
CA LEU A 107 0.96 -16.09 2.33
C LEU A 107 0.21 -14.86 1.83
N LEU A 108 0.37 -14.52 0.54
CA LEU A 108 -0.32 -13.38 -0.06
C LEU A 108 -1.85 -13.53 0.04
N MET A 109 -2.39 -14.73 -0.24
CA MET A 109 -3.81 -15.00 -0.09
C MET A 109 -4.28 -14.93 1.38
N ALA A 110 -3.46 -15.39 2.34
CA ALA A 110 -3.78 -15.33 3.77
C ALA A 110 -3.87 -13.88 4.25
N ILE A 111 -2.99 -13.00 3.77
CA ILE A 111 -3.06 -11.55 4.04
C ILE A 111 -4.36 -10.97 3.47
N LEU A 112 -4.74 -11.29 2.23
CA LEU A 112 -6.01 -10.79 1.68
C LEU A 112 -7.24 -11.24 2.49
N TYR A 113 -7.22 -12.46 3.03
CA TYR A 113 -8.25 -12.91 3.96
C TYR A 113 -8.23 -12.15 5.28
N ASP A 114 -7.05 -11.86 5.83
CA ASP A 114 -6.95 -11.12 7.08
C ASP A 114 -7.40 -9.65 6.93
N GLU A 115 -7.14 -9.03 5.77
CA GLU A 115 -7.61 -7.67 5.47
C GLU A 115 -9.10 -7.61 5.11
N SER A 116 -9.72 -8.75 4.73
CA SER A 116 -11.14 -8.82 4.31
C SER A 116 -12.18 -8.54 5.39
N TYR A 117 -11.77 -8.31 6.64
CA TYR A 117 -12.68 -8.00 7.74
C TYR A 117 -13.44 -6.69 7.56
N LYS A 118 -12.99 -5.80 6.65
CA LYS A 118 -13.66 -4.54 6.31
C LYS A 118 -14.27 -4.59 4.91
N PRO A 119 -15.36 -3.83 4.65
CA PRO A 119 -15.87 -3.65 3.29
C PRO A 119 -14.84 -2.92 2.41
N HIS A 120 -14.51 -3.50 1.26
CA HIS A 120 -13.65 -2.91 0.22
C HIS A 120 -14.48 -2.41 -0.97
N ASP A 121 -15.44 -1.54 -0.66
CA ASP A 121 -16.21 -0.82 -1.68
C ASP A 121 -15.41 0.39 -2.18
N PRO A 122 -15.12 0.52 -3.49
CA PRO A 122 -14.28 1.60 -4.00
C PRO A 122 -14.83 3.00 -3.71
N ALA A 123 -16.16 3.18 -3.76
CA ALA A 123 -16.78 4.47 -3.51
C ALA A 123 -16.65 4.86 -2.03
N LEU A 124 -16.83 3.91 -1.12
CA LEU A 124 -16.60 4.08 0.31
C LEU A 124 -15.13 4.41 0.61
N GLU A 125 -14.19 3.67 0.03
CA GLU A 125 -12.76 3.91 0.22
C GLU A 125 -12.34 5.30 -0.30
N ARG A 126 -12.86 5.75 -1.45
CA ARG A 126 -12.60 7.11 -1.95
C ARG A 126 -13.20 8.20 -1.08
N ALA A 127 -14.41 8.00 -0.54
CA ALA A 127 -14.99 8.92 0.42
C ALA A 127 -14.11 9.01 1.67
N TRP A 128 -13.61 7.87 2.15
CA TRP A 128 -12.70 7.79 3.28
C TRP A 128 -11.33 8.43 3.00
N GLN A 129 -10.79 8.30 1.78
CA GLN A 129 -9.54 8.92 1.37
C GLN A 129 -9.56 10.44 1.46
N ARG A 130 -10.69 11.07 1.08
CA ARG A 130 -10.86 12.52 1.22
C ARG A 130 -10.86 12.96 2.69
N TYR A 131 -11.32 12.11 3.60
CA TYR A 131 -11.38 12.40 5.03
C TYR A 131 -10.09 12.04 5.78
N LYS A 132 -9.41 10.95 5.39
CA LYS A 132 -8.16 10.46 5.97
C LYS A 132 -7.13 10.14 4.87
N PRO A 133 -6.39 11.15 4.39
CA PRO A 133 -5.47 11.00 3.26
C PRO A 133 -4.29 10.05 3.52
N GLY A 134 -4.01 9.71 4.78
CA GLY A 134 -2.98 8.75 5.19
C GLY A 134 -3.51 7.37 5.60
N ALA A 135 -4.79 7.05 5.33
CA ALA A 135 -5.34 5.72 5.60
C ALA A 135 -4.65 4.64 4.75
N ALA A 136 -5.13 3.40 4.84
CA ALA A 136 -4.71 2.31 4.00
C ALA A 136 -5.89 1.89 3.10
N PHE A 137 -5.60 1.47 1.87
CA PHE A 137 -6.63 1.26 0.83
C PHE A 137 -6.39 0.03 -0.03
N GLY A 138 -7.42 -0.31 -0.79
CA GLY A 138 -7.50 -1.49 -1.62
C GLY A 138 -7.69 -2.76 -0.81
N ILE A 139 -7.89 -3.85 -1.53
CA ILE A 139 -8.20 -5.18 -0.96
C ILE A 139 -7.05 -5.78 -0.13
N ALA A 140 -5.87 -5.17 -0.18
CA ALA A 140 -4.70 -5.54 0.62
C ALA A 140 -4.41 -4.51 1.73
N ASN A 141 -5.26 -3.49 1.91
CA ASN A 141 -5.17 -2.48 2.95
C ASN A 141 -3.76 -1.88 3.07
N MET A 142 -3.23 -1.35 1.96
CA MET A 142 -1.85 -0.87 1.88
C MET A 142 -1.75 0.63 2.19
N HIS A 143 -0.77 1.01 3.01
CA HIS A 143 -0.46 2.42 3.33
C HIS A 143 0.30 3.12 2.20
N ARG A 144 0.08 4.44 2.05
CA ARG A 144 0.72 5.27 1.01
C ARG A 144 2.24 5.21 1.01
N ALA A 145 2.86 5.39 2.18
CA ALA A 145 4.32 5.37 2.30
C ALA A 145 4.90 4.01 1.85
N ALA A 146 4.28 2.90 2.29
CA ALA A 146 4.68 1.56 1.85
C ALA A 146 4.51 1.38 0.34
N PHE A 147 3.40 1.84 -0.22
CA PHE A 147 3.16 1.76 -1.68
C PHE A 147 4.19 2.55 -2.48
N ASP A 148 4.44 3.79 -2.09
CA ASP A 148 5.37 4.69 -2.79
C ASP A 148 6.81 4.19 -2.70
N GLU A 149 7.20 3.59 -1.59
CA GLU A 149 8.50 2.91 -1.46
C GLU A 149 8.57 1.67 -2.36
N THR A 150 7.56 0.80 -2.27
CA THR A 150 7.51 -0.49 -2.96
C THR A 150 7.50 -0.33 -4.48
N LYS A 151 6.83 0.70 -5.03
CA LYS A 151 6.69 0.84 -6.49
C LYS A 151 7.98 1.25 -7.22
N ARG A 152 8.99 1.77 -6.51
CA ARG A 152 10.20 2.33 -7.13
C ARG A 152 10.95 1.28 -7.96
N GLY A 153 11.26 1.62 -9.21
CA GLY A 153 12.00 0.74 -10.12
C GLY A 153 11.23 -0.49 -10.62
N ARG A 154 9.91 -0.57 -10.40
CA ARG A 154 9.06 -1.71 -10.79
C ARG A 154 8.14 -1.38 -11.96
N PRO A 155 7.50 -2.39 -12.60
CA PRO A 155 6.56 -2.17 -13.72
C PRO A 155 5.36 -1.26 -13.40
N PHE A 156 5.12 -0.95 -12.13
CA PHE A 156 4.04 -0.06 -11.67
C PHE A 156 4.56 1.23 -11.01
N ALA A 157 5.82 1.62 -11.24
CA ALA A 157 6.41 2.84 -10.68
C ALA A 157 5.62 4.12 -11.00
N GLY A 158 4.99 4.17 -12.18
CA GLY A 158 4.14 5.29 -12.62
C GLY A 158 2.72 5.29 -12.02
N ARG A 159 2.36 4.27 -11.23
CA ARG A 159 1.03 4.16 -10.60
C ARG A 159 0.99 4.95 -9.29
N ARG A 160 -0.21 5.34 -8.90
CA ARG A 160 -0.51 6.13 -7.72
C ARG A 160 -1.23 5.27 -6.68
N TRP A 161 -0.96 5.56 -5.42
CA TRP A 161 -1.59 4.89 -4.30
C TRP A 161 -3.12 5.09 -4.29
N GLU A 162 -3.57 6.23 -4.81
CA GLU A 162 -5.00 6.57 -4.91
C GLU A 162 -5.77 5.66 -5.90
N GLU A 163 -5.08 4.85 -6.70
CA GLU A 163 -5.70 3.89 -7.61
C GLU A 163 -6.04 2.55 -6.94
N LEU A 164 -5.52 2.27 -5.74
CA LEU A 164 -5.72 1.00 -5.04
C LEU A 164 -7.18 0.59 -4.78
N PRO A 165 -8.11 1.52 -4.45
CA PRO A 165 -9.52 1.17 -4.31
C PRO A 165 -10.14 0.60 -5.59
N ASP A 166 -9.69 1.09 -6.75
CA ASP A 166 -10.31 0.80 -8.06
C ASP A 166 -9.57 -0.29 -8.84
N ASP A 167 -8.25 -0.42 -8.62
CA ASP A 167 -7.41 -1.40 -9.29
C ASP A 167 -6.98 -2.51 -8.30
N ARG A 168 -7.81 -3.55 -8.23
CA ARG A 168 -7.58 -4.70 -7.35
C ARG A 168 -6.34 -5.50 -7.74
N ASP A 169 -5.97 -5.56 -9.03
CA ASP A 169 -4.72 -6.21 -9.45
C ASP A 169 -3.50 -5.40 -9.01
N LEU A 170 -3.56 -4.07 -9.08
CA LEU A 170 -2.52 -3.20 -8.53
C LEU A 170 -2.36 -3.39 -7.02
N ALA A 171 -3.45 -3.49 -6.26
CA ALA A 171 -3.40 -3.76 -4.82
C ALA A 171 -2.70 -5.09 -4.50
N VAL A 172 -3.05 -6.16 -5.23
CA VAL A 172 -2.39 -7.48 -5.07
C VAL A 172 -0.92 -7.42 -5.47
N ARG A 173 -0.60 -6.74 -6.58
CA ARG A 173 0.78 -6.59 -7.07
C ARG A 173 1.65 -5.82 -6.08
N ALA A 174 1.13 -4.72 -5.54
CA ALA A 174 1.86 -3.90 -4.58
C ALA A 174 2.09 -4.67 -3.27
N ALA A 175 1.10 -5.41 -2.77
CA ALA A 175 1.26 -6.26 -1.60
C ALA A 175 2.31 -7.38 -1.82
N ALA A 176 2.30 -8.04 -2.99
CA ALA A 176 3.27 -9.07 -3.34
C ALA A 176 4.71 -8.53 -3.31
N TRP A 177 4.94 -7.37 -3.93
CA TRP A 177 6.25 -6.73 -3.95
C TRP A 177 6.67 -6.17 -2.59
N TYR A 178 5.73 -5.73 -1.77
CA TYR A 178 6.06 -5.30 -0.40
C TYR A 178 6.53 -6.49 0.45
N LEU A 179 5.91 -7.66 0.31
CA LEU A 179 6.38 -8.90 0.95
C LEU A 179 7.78 -9.31 0.46
N HIS A 180 8.08 -9.10 -0.83
CA HIS A 180 9.42 -9.32 -1.37
C HIS A 180 10.44 -8.41 -0.68
N ASP A 181 10.12 -7.13 -0.50
CA ASP A 181 11.02 -6.16 0.13
C ASP A 181 11.21 -6.44 1.63
N LEU A 182 10.17 -6.91 2.31
CA LEU A 182 10.27 -7.40 3.69
C LEU A 182 11.17 -8.64 3.78
N ALA A 183 11.01 -9.60 2.85
CA ALA A 183 11.84 -10.81 2.82
C ALA A 183 13.32 -10.54 2.71
N ARG A 184 13.73 -9.50 1.97
CA ARG A 184 15.13 -9.08 1.85
C ARG A 184 15.71 -8.47 3.12
N GLN A 185 14.85 -8.07 4.06
CA GLN A 185 15.23 -7.43 5.31
C GLN A 185 15.25 -8.40 6.50
N LEU A 186 14.88 -9.67 6.29
CA LEU A 186 14.95 -10.69 7.31
C LEU A 186 16.41 -11.12 7.57
N PRO A 187 16.78 -11.41 8.83
CA PRO A 187 18.07 -12.02 9.12
C PRO A 187 18.13 -13.43 8.53
N ALA A 188 19.33 -13.86 8.10
CA ALA A 188 19.56 -15.21 7.58
C ALA A 188 19.20 -16.31 8.60
N HIS A 189 19.39 -16.04 9.89
CA HIS A 189 19.07 -16.93 10.99
C HIS A 189 18.20 -16.19 12.02
N PRO A 190 16.87 -16.25 11.88
CA PRO A 190 15.96 -15.79 12.92
C PRO A 190 16.19 -16.60 14.20
N ALA A 191 16.22 -15.92 15.35
CA ALA A 191 16.35 -16.54 16.66
C ALA A 191 15.01 -16.63 17.41
N GLY A 192 13.96 -16.03 16.85
CA GLY A 192 12.60 -16.03 17.41
C GLY A 192 11.80 -17.30 17.12
N PRO A 193 10.61 -17.42 17.72
CA PRO A 193 9.74 -18.60 17.57
C PRO A 193 8.90 -18.60 16.29
N TYR A 194 9.03 -17.57 15.46
CA TYR A 194 8.20 -17.37 14.26
C TYR A 194 8.94 -17.87 13.03
N ASP A 195 8.21 -18.55 12.16
CA ASP A 195 8.73 -18.91 10.84
C ASP A 195 8.82 -17.69 9.91
N ARG A 196 9.32 -17.92 8.69
CA ARG A 196 9.54 -16.86 7.72
C ARG A 196 8.24 -16.20 7.29
N GLU A 197 7.20 -16.99 7.02
CA GLU A 197 5.89 -16.52 6.55
C GLU A 197 5.18 -15.70 7.64
N GLU A 198 5.26 -16.13 8.89
CA GLU A 198 4.74 -15.42 10.06
C GLU A 198 5.48 -14.10 10.28
N LEU A 199 6.81 -14.08 10.14
CA LEU A 199 7.60 -12.86 10.21
C LEU A 199 7.21 -11.88 9.09
N LEU A 200 7.03 -12.36 7.87
CA LEU A 200 6.59 -11.52 6.76
C LEU A 200 5.19 -10.95 6.99
N ALA A 201 4.25 -11.74 7.51
CA ALA A 201 2.92 -11.26 7.86
C ALA A 201 2.95 -10.21 8.98
N LEU A 202 3.77 -10.45 10.02
CA LEU A 202 4.00 -9.46 11.07
C LEU A 202 4.64 -8.19 10.51
N GLY A 203 5.58 -8.29 9.58
CA GLY A 203 6.17 -7.15 8.89
C GLY A 203 5.20 -6.40 7.99
N TYR A 204 4.26 -7.12 7.36
CA TYR A 204 3.19 -6.52 6.60
C TYR A 204 2.30 -5.66 7.51
N ASN A 205 1.92 -6.19 8.68
CA ASN A 205 1.05 -5.53 9.65
C ASN A 205 1.74 -4.40 10.43
N THR A 206 3.02 -4.56 10.78
CA THR A 206 3.71 -3.72 11.77
C THR A 206 4.94 -2.99 11.23
N GLY A 207 5.31 -3.22 9.98
CA GLY A 207 6.50 -2.67 9.33
C GLY A 207 7.78 -3.47 9.57
N ALA A 208 8.79 -3.21 8.75
CA ALA A 208 10.04 -3.99 8.71
C ALA A 208 10.85 -3.95 10.03
N GLY A 209 10.89 -2.81 10.72
CA GLY A 209 11.63 -2.68 11.98
C GLY A 209 11.08 -3.60 13.08
N ASN A 210 9.76 -3.69 13.21
CA ASN A 210 9.10 -4.58 14.16
C ASN A 210 9.28 -6.06 13.74
N MET A 211 9.14 -6.38 12.46
CA MET A 211 9.47 -7.71 11.93
C MET A 211 10.89 -8.14 12.33
N GLN A 212 11.88 -7.27 12.17
CA GLN A 212 13.26 -7.56 12.58
C GLN A 212 13.41 -7.76 14.09
N ALA A 213 12.65 -7.00 14.90
CA ALA A 213 12.62 -7.21 16.34
C ALA A 213 12.02 -8.58 16.69
N PHE A 214 10.91 -8.98 16.05
CA PHE A 214 10.30 -10.29 16.23
C PHE A 214 11.20 -11.43 15.76
N ALA A 215 11.93 -11.24 14.67
CA ALA A 215 12.92 -12.20 14.17
C ALA A 215 14.07 -12.43 15.18
N ARG A 216 14.32 -11.45 16.07
CA ARG A 216 15.27 -11.54 17.19
C ARG A 216 14.63 -11.99 18.52
N GLY A 217 13.36 -12.40 18.50
CA GLY A 217 12.67 -12.95 19.67
C GLY A 217 11.83 -11.95 20.47
N ALA A 218 11.66 -10.71 20.00
CA ALA A 218 10.68 -9.81 20.62
C ALA A 218 9.26 -10.40 20.50
N LYS A 219 8.44 -10.16 21.53
CA LYS A 219 7.04 -10.61 21.54
C LYS A 219 6.15 -9.55 20.86
N PRO A 220 5.23 -9.95 19.96
CA PRO A 220 4.23 -9.05 19.42
C PRO A 220 3.29 -8.56 20.52
N GLY A 221 2.86 -7.30 20.43
CA GLY A 221 1.75 -6.79 21.24
C GLY A 221 0.42 -7.44 20.82
N SER A 222 -0.65 -7.19 21.59
CA SER A 222 -1.97 -7.83 21.40
C SER A 222 -2.48 -7.74 19.96
N GLN A 223 -2.43 -6.55 19.35
CA GLN A 223 -2.91 -6.36 17.99
C GLN A 223 -2.16 -7.20 16.94
N ALA A 224 -0.83 -7.28 17.06
CA ALA A 224 -0.01 -8.06 16.14
C ALA A 224 -0.15 -9.57 16.40
N ALA A 225 -0.35 -9.97 17.66
CA ALA A 225 -0.67 -11.35 18.02
C ALA A 225 -2.04 -11.78 17.47
N ASP A 226 -3.06 -10.91 17.55
CA ASP A 226 -4.39 -11.16 16.98
C ASP A 226 -4.35 -11.26 15.46
N TYR A 227 -3.56 -10.40 14.80
CA TYR A 227 -3.30 -10.49 13.37
C TYR A 227 -2.71 -11.86 13.00
N LEU A 228 -1.64 -12.27 13.70
CA LEU A 228 -1.01 -13.57 13.47
C LEU A 228 -1.97 -14.73 13.73
N ALA A 229 -2.82 -14.66 14.76
CA ALA A 229 -3.82 -15.67 15.05
C ALA A 229 -4.86 -15.80 13.92
N ARG A 230 -5.32 -14.69 13.35
CA ARG A 230 -6.24 -14.71 12.18
C ARG A 230 -5.55 -15.19 10.91
N LEU A 231 -4.30 -14.81 10.68
CA LEU A 231 -3.50 -15.35 9.58
C LEU A 231 -3.42 -16.88 9.65
N ARG A 232 -3.06 -17.42 10.82
CA ARG A 232 -2.99 -18.87 11.09
C ARG A 232 -4.34 -19.56 10.85
N SER A 233 -5.44 -18.98 11.32
CA SER A 233 -6.78 -19.56 11.11
C SER A 233 -7.22 -19.52 9.64
N ASN A 234 -6.71 -18.56 8.86
CA ASN A 234 -6.94 -18.46 7.42
C ASN A 234 -6.00 -19.33 6.58
N TRP A 235 -4.93 -19.90 7.14
CA TRP A 235 -3.83 -20.50 6.39
C TRP A 235 -4.26 -21.59 5.41
N ASP A 236 -5.03 -22.58 5.87
CA ASP A 236 -5.48 -23.68 5.02
C ASP A 236 -6.48 -23.21 3.96
N LYS A 237 -7.35 -22.27 4.32
CA LYS A 237 -8.30 -21.65 3.39
C LYS A 237 -7.57 -20.89 2.29
N ALA A 238 -6.52 -20.16 2.66
CA ALA A 238 -5.64 -19.46 1.74
C ALA A 238 -4.92 -20.43 0.80
N GLY A 239 -4.36 -21.52 1.34
CA GLY A 239 -3.71 -22.56 0.55
C GLY A 239 -4.63 -23.16 -0.51
N ARG A 240 -5.85 -23.58 -0.10
CA ARG A 240 -6.87 -24.11 -1.04
C ARG A 240 -7.29 -23.09 -2.10
N SER A 241 -7.40 -21.83 -1.73
CA SER A 241 -7.82 -20.77 -2.67
C SER A 241 -6.70 -20.49 -3.68
N ALA A 242 -5.46 -20.37 -3.20
CA ALA A 242 -4.29 -20.09 -4.02
C ALA A 242 -3.99 -21.24 -5.00
N SER A 243 -4.18 -22.50 -4.59
CA SER A 243 -3.91 -23.68 -5.42
C SER A 243 -5.02 -24.06 -6.40
N ARG A 244 -6.21 -23.46 -6.28
CA ARG A 244 -7.32 -23.75 -7.20
C ARG A 244 -7.00 -23.24 -8.61
N THR A 245 -6.58 -24.14 -9.48
CA THR A 245 -6.56 -23.92 -10.93
C THR A 245 -8.01 -23.71 -11.38
N GLY A 246 -8.26 -22.65 -12.16
CA GLY A 246 -9.62 -22.26 -12.53
C GLY A 246 -10.38 -23.43 -13.15
N GLY A 247 -11.48 -23.82 -12.51
CA GLY A 247 -12.51 -24.61 -13.18
C GLY A 247 -13.30 -23.67 -14.08
N ASN A 248 -13.31 -23.98 -15.38
CA ASN A 248 -14.26 -23.43 -16.34
C ASN A 248 -15.70 -23.64 -15.86
#